data_AF-A0A8I1QDX8-F1
#
_entry.id   AF-A0A8I1QDX8-F1
#
_cell.length_a   1.000
_cell.length_b   1.000
_cell.length_c   1.000
_cell.angle_alpha   90.00
_cell.angle_beta   90.00
_cell.angle_gamma   90.00
#
_symmetry.space_group_name_H-M   'P 1'
#
loop_
_entity.id
_entity.type
_entity.pdbx_description
1 polymer ?
#
loop_
_entity_poly.entity_id
_entity_poly.type
_entity_poly.pdbx_seq_one_letter_code
_entity_poly.pdbx_strand_id
1 'polypeptide(L)'
;MMNIFETDFWLLKHRADSKLPGYLILVAKEQSAISLSELSDKALQELGFLQAYATRSLETRFRAKLVYICRWGHQSGNSPHFHIVPLYDWVEHAYASDPLWAESDPDGPVYFTFITRAFIEYLIPPVIHGPSIEEVISVLQEDFSKLNIKVNCQPELTTKVT
;
A
#
# COMPACT_ATOMS: atom_id res chain seq x y z
N MET A 1 -14.81 1.69 -9.92
CA MET A 1 -14.34 2.83 -9.10
C MET A 1 -13.11 2.36 -8.33
N MET A 2 -12.02 3.13 -8.26
CA MET A 2 -10.75 2.69 -7.64
C MET A 2 -10.69 2.89 -6.11
N ASN A 3 -11.69 3.56 -5.53
CA ASN A 3 -11.76 3.81 -4.09
C ASN A 3 -12.18 2.54 -3.35
N ILE A 4 -11.51 2.28 -2.22
CA ILE A 4 -11.72 1.07 -1.41
C ILE A 4 -12.36 1.42 -0.08
N PHE A 5 -11.82 2.43 0.60
CA PHE A 5 -12.28 2.80 1.94
C PHE A 5 -11.92 4.26 2.23
N GLU A 6 -12.71 4.91 3.08
CA GLU A 6 -12.50 6.31 3.45
C GLU A 6 -12.88 6.54 4.91
N THR A 7 -12.03 7.29 5.63
CA THR A 7 -12.33 7.88 6.94
C THR A 7 -12.43 9.40 6.80
N ASP A 8 -12.63 10.12 7.90
CA ASP A 8 -12.54 11.59 7.90
C ASP A 8 -11.13 12.06 7.49
N PHE A 9 -10.08 11.26 7.75
CA PHE A 9 -8.68 11.66 7.60
C PHE A 9 -7.95 10.98 6.43
N TRP A 10 -8.41 9.81 5.98
CA TRP A 10 -7.69 9.01 4.99
C TRP A 10 -8.61 8.49 3.89
N LEU A 11 -8.07 8.42 2.67
CA LEU A 11 -8.66 7.71 1.55
C LEU A 11 -7.73 6.57 1.14
N LEU A 12 -8.25 5.35 1.15
CA LEU A 12 -7.60 4.17 0.57
C LEU A 12 -8.16 3.91 -0.83
N LYS A 13 -7.28 3.82 -1.81
CA LYS A 13 -7.63 3.53 -3.20
C LYS A 13 -6.60 2.62 -3.85
N HIS A 14 -6.98 1.93 -4.92
CA HIS A 14 -6.02 1.29 -5.80
C HIS A 14 -5.25 2.34 -6.61
N ARG A 15 -3.98 2.06 -6.91
CA ARG A 15 -3.12 2.92 -7.71
C ARG A 15 -3.54 2.85 -9.19
N ALA A 16 -4.20 3.89 -9.67
CA ALA A 16 -4.89 3.90 -10.97
C ALA A 16 -4.00 3.60 -12.20
N ASP A 17 -2.72 3.96 -12.17
CA ASP A 17 -1.76 3.71 -13.25
C ASP A 17 -1.03 2.35 -13.12
N SER A 18 -1.28 1.58 -12.05
CA SER A 18 -0.67 0.28 -11.86
C SER A 18 -1.55 -0.85 -12.37
N LYS A 19 -0.92 -1.80 -13.07
CA LYS A 19 -1.51 -3.06 -13.51
C LYS A 19 -1.34 -4.16 -12.45
N LEU A 20 -0.67 -3.89 -11.33
CA LEU A 20 -0.48 -4.84 -10.23
C LEU A 20 -1.75 -4.89 -9.36
N PRO A 21 -2.45 -6.04 -9.26
CA PRO A 21 -3.58 -6.19 -8.38
C PRO A 21 -3.18 -5.96 -6.93
N GLY A 22 -3.88 -5.05 -6.24
CA GLY A 22 -3.60 -4.73 -4.83
C GLY A 22 -2.48 -3.72 -4.58
N TYR A 23 -1.93 -3.06 -5.60
CA TYR A 23 -1.12 -1.85 -5.37
C TYR A 23 -2.05 -0.73 -4.85
N LEU A 24 -1.98 -0.41 -3.56
CA LEU A 24 -2.82 0.60 -2.92
C LEU A 24 -2.07 1.89 -2.63
N ILE A 25 -2.83 2.99 -2.57
CA ILE A 25 -2.42 4.29 -2.08
C ILE A 25 -3.33 4.67 -0.92
N LEU A 26 -2.73 4.86 0.26
CA LEU A 26 -3.39 5.45 1.42
C LEU A 26 -2.98 6.93 1.49
N VAL A 27 -3.89 7.84 1.17
CA VAL A 27 -3.63 9.28 1.07
C VAL A 27 -4.36 10.05 2.17
N ALA A 28 -3.65 10.96 2.82
CA ALA A 28 -4.22 11.87 3.80
C ALA A 28 -5.15 12.87 3.09
N LYS A 29 -6.31 13.14 3.71
CA LYS A 29 -7.29 14.12 3.20
C LYS A 29 -6.92 15.55 3.57
N GLU A 30 -6.08 15.73 4.60
CA GLU A 30 -5.58 17.03 5.03
C GLU A 30 -4.60 17.63 4.01
N GLN A 31 -5.08 18.57 3.20
CA GLN A 31 -4.33 19.17 2.07
C GLN A 31 -3.25 20.16 2.50
N SER A 32 -3.35 20.72 3.71
CA SER A 32 -2.36 21.66 4.25
C SER A 32 -1.08 20.97 4.73
N ALA A 33 -1.16 19.69 5.11
CA ALA A 33 -0.01 18.94 5.55
C ALA A 33 0.85 18.52 4.34
N ILE A 34 2.16 18.78 4.42
CA ILE A 34 3.17 18.36 3.45
C ILE A 34 4.02 17.23 4.07
N SER A 35 4.24 17.31 5.39
CA SER A 35 4.92 16.30 6.19
C SER A 35 3.94 15.36 6.88
N LEU A 36 4.40 14.13 7.17
CA LEU A 36 3.68 13.21 8.06
C LEU A 36 3.48 13.83 9.45
N SER A 37 4.50 14.53 9.97
CA SER A 37 4.48 15.14 11.31
C SER A 37 3.53 16.33 11.44
N GLU A 38 2.97 16.82 10.33
CA GLU A 38 2.02 17.94 10.31
C GLU A 38 0.57 17.48 10.36
N LEU A 39 0.32 16.19 10.15
CA LEU A 39 -1.03 15.64 10.24
C LEU A 39 -1.56 15.73 11.67
N SER A 40 -2.87 15.96 11.80
CA SER A 40 -3.53 15.93 13.10
C SER A 40 -3.29 14.62 13.87
N ASP A 41 -3.28 14.69 15.20
CA ASP A 41 -3.12 13.51 16.08
C ASP A 41 -4.11 12.39 15.76
N LYS A 42 -5.33 12.74 15.34
CA LYS A 42 -6.36 11.76 14.95
C LYS A 42 -5.99 11.04 13.66
N ALA A 43 -5.51 11.77 12.65
CA ALA A 43 -5.03 11.18 11.41
C ALA A 43 -3.83 10.25 11.67
N LEU A 44 -2.90 10.67 12.52
CA LEU A 44 -1.74 9.87 12.92
C LEU A 44 -2.13 8.59 13.67
N GLN A 45 -3.13 8.65 14.55
CA GLN A 45 -3.63 7.48 15.28
C GLN A 45 -4.27 6.43 14.37
N GLU A 46 -4.99 6.84 13.32
CA GLU A 46 -5.60 5.90 12.37
C GLU A 46 -4.57 5.20 11.48
N LEU A 47 -3.45 5.86 11.18
CA LEU A 47 -2.49 5.43 10.16
C LEU A 47 -2.01 4.00 10.35
N GLY A 48 -1.54 3.66 11.56
CA GLY A 48 -1.01 2.33 11.86
C GLY A 48 -2.06 1.24 11.70
N PHE A 49 -3.30 1.48 12.15
CA PHE A 49 -4.39 0.51 12.01
C PHE A 49 -4.78 0.30 10.55
N LEU A 50 -4.87 1.37 9.76
CA LEU A 50 -5.19 1.28 8.34
C LEU A 50 -4.12 0.53 7.54
N GLN A 51 -2.84 0.83 7.80
CA GLN A 51 -1.71 0.13 7.19
C GLN A 51 -1.67 -1.35 7.56
N ALA A 52 -1.85 -1.68 8.85
CA ALA A 52 -1.86 -3.06 9.32
C ALA A 52 -3.05 -3.84 8.76
N TYR A 53 -4.24 -3.23 8.68
CA TYR A 53 -5.43 -3.87 8.14
C TYR A 53 -5.29 -4.14 6.64
N ALA A 54 -4.83 -3.15 5.87
CA ALA A 54 -4.54 -3.33 4.44
C ALA A 54 -3.53 -4.46 4.20
N THR A 55 -2.43 -4.46 4.96
CA THR A 55 -1.40 -5.51 4.91
C THR A 55 -1.99 -6.88 5.16
N ARG A 56 -2.71 -7.05 6.28
CA ARG A 56 -3.34 -8.33 6.63
C ARG A 56 -4.34 -8.79 5.57
N SER A 57 -5.16 -7.89 5.01
CA SER A 57 -6.09 -8.27 3.94
C SER A 57 -5.34 -8.71 2.69
N LEU A 58 -4.25 -8.03 2.30
CA LEU A 58 -3.43 -8.43 1.17
C LEU A 58 -2.80 -9.82 1.36
N GLU A 59 -2.26 -10.08 2.54
CA GLU A 59 -1.65 -11.37 2.90
C GLU A 59 -2.69 -12.49 2.98
N THR A 60 -3.80 -12.27 3.69
CA THR A 60 -4.75 -13.35 4.00
C THR A 60 -5.75 -13.63 2.86
N ARG A 61 -6.14 -12.61 2.10
CA ARG A 61 -7.14 -12.75 1.03
C ARG A 61 -6.50 -13.08 -0.32
N PHE A 62 -5.30 -12.54 -0.58
CA PHE A 62 -4.64 -12.68 -1.88
C PHE A 62 -3.28 -13.34 -1.81
N ARG A 63 -2.85 -13.81 -0.62
CA ARG A 63 -1.60 -14.54 -0.43
C ARG A 63 -0.38 -13.73 -0.91
N ALA A 64 -0.41 -12.41 -0.68
CA ALA A 64 0.81 -11.62 -0.78
C ALA A 64 1.85 -12.20 0.19
N LYS A 65 3.05 -12.48 -0.31
CA LYS A 65 4.17 -13.04 0.47
C LYS A 65 4.76 -11.98 1.40
N LEU A 66 4.87 -10.75 0.90
CA LEU A 66 5.30 -9.56 1.63
C LEU A 66 4.46 -8.36 1.19
N VAL A 67 4.38 -7.33 2.03
CA VAL A 67 3.74 -6.06 1.70
C VAL A 67 4.68 -4.91 2.06
N TYR A 68 5.03 -4.09 1.09
CA TYR A 68 5.87 -2.91 1.30
C TYR A 68 5.01 -1.70 1.62
N ILE A 69 5.46 -0.88 2.56
CA ILE A 69 4.84 0.42 2.88
C ILE A 69 5.88 1.52 2.69
N CYS A 70 5.66 2.39 1.72
CA CYS A 70 6.67 3.39 1.30
C CYS A 70 6.06 4.79 1.17
N ARG A 71 6.86 5.82 1.47
CA ARG A 71 6.56 7.24 1.24
C ARG A 71 7.80 7.92 0.66
N TRP A 72 7.65 8.64 -0.44
CA TRP A 72 8.75 9.42 -1.05
C TRP A 72 8.58 10.94 -0.93
N GLY A 73 7.36 11.47 -1.12
CA GLY A 73 7.06 12.89 -0.86
C GLY A 73 7.74 13.91 -1.79
N HIS A 74 8.15 13.52 -3.01
CA HIS A 74 8.87 14.41 -3.94
C HIS A 74 7.98 15.39 -4.73
N GLN A 75 6.72 15.03 -5.00
CA GLN A 75 5.81 15.89 -5.76
C GLN A 75 5.15 16.91 -4.83
N SER A 76 5.39 18.19 -5.10
CA SER A 76 4.76 19.30 -4.37
C SER A 76 3.24 19.31 -4.59
N GLY A 77 2.49 19.78 -3.59
CA GLY A 77 1.04 19.90 -3.64
C GLY A 77 0.26 18.62 -3.36
N ASN A 78 0.94 17.49 -3.15
CA ASN A 78 0.30 16.25 -2.72
C ASN A 78 0.35 16.11 -1.20
N SER A 79 -0.81 15.84 -0.58
CA SER A 79 -0.87 15.39 0.81
C SER A 79 0.00 14.14 1.03
N PRO A 80 0.47 13.90 2.29
CA PRO A 80 1.12 12.67 2.67
C PRO A 80 0.35 11.44 2.17
N HIS A 81 1.04 10.56 1.46
CA HIS A 81 0.48 9.32 0.97
C HIS A 81 1.49 8.18 1.09
N PHE A 82 0.95 6.99 1.29
CA PHE A 82 1.71 5.77 1.47
C PHE A 82 1.33 4.78 0.39
N HIS A 83 2.35 4.21 -0.23
CA HIS A 83 2.21 3.12 -1.18
C HIS A 83 2.22 1.83 -0.39
N ILE A 84 1.18 1.02 -0.55
CA ILE A 84 1.04 -0.31 0.06
C ILE A 84 1.08 -1.32 -1.07
N VAL A 85 2.17 -2.07 -1.17
CA VAL A 85 2.56 -2.78 -2.40
C VAL A 85 2.74 -4.26 -2.09
N PRO A 86 1.84 -5.14 -2.56
CA PRO A 86 1.99 -6.57 -2.35
C PRO A 86 3.05 -7.14 -3.28
N LEU A 87 3.94 -7.97 -2.72
CA LEU A 87 4.78 -8.89 -3.47
C LEU A 87 4.14 -10.27 -3.42
N TYR A 88 3.79 -10.82 -4.58
CA TYR A 88 3.27 -12.18 -4.71
C TYR A 88 4.34 -13.13 -5.22
N ASP A 89 4.20 -14.44 -4.96
CA ASP A 89 5.10 -15.46 -5.49
C ASP A 89 5.24 -15.37 -7.02
N TRP A 90 4.14 -15.14 -7.74
CA TRP A 90 4.17 -15.04 -9.20
C TRP A 90 4.87 -13.77 -9.71
N VAL A 91 4.99 -12.73 -8.88
CA VAL A 91 5.79 -11.53 -9.19
C VAL A 91 7.28 -11.85 -9.06
N GLU A 92 7.68 -12.63 -8.04
CA GLU A 92 9.07 -13.10 -7.91
C GLU A 92 9.47 -14.00 -9.09
N HIS A 93 8.58 -14.88 -9.55
CA HIS A 93 8.81 -15.68 -10.74
C HIS A 93 8.95 -14.82 -12.01
N ALA A 94 8.10 -13.79 -12.15
CA ALA A 94 8.20 -12.83 -13.26
C ALA A 94 9.54 -12.08 -13.23
N TYR A 95 9.99 -11.64 -12.05
CA TYR A 95 11.29 -11.01 -11.85
C TYR A 95 12.44 -11.94 -12.27
N ALA A 96 12.44 -13.18 -11.77
CA ALA A 96 13.50 -14.16 -12.05
C ALA A 96 13.53 -14.62 -13.52
N SER A 97 12.41 -14.48 -14.23
CA SER A 97 12.30 -14.85 -15.65
C SER A 97 12.65 -13.70 -16.60
N ASP A 98 12.80 -12.47 -16.09
CA ASP A 98 13.15 -11.31 -16.90
C ASP A 98 14.68 -11.15 -16.98
N PRO A 99 15.28 -11.27 -18.18
CA PRO A 99 16.73 -11.22 -18.35
C PRO A 99 17.36 -9.86 -17.99
N LEU A 100 16.56 -8.80 -17.87
CA LEU A 100 17.06 -7.47 -17.46
C LEU A 100 17.13 -7.31 -15.94
N TRP A 101 16.54 -8.24 -15.18
CA TRP A 101 16.35 -8.07 -13.74
C TRP A 101 16.98 -9.17 -12.89
N ALA A 102 16.96 -10.43 -13.33
CA ALA A 102 17.16 -11.62 -12.50
C ALA A 102 18.48 -11.70 -11.67
N GLU A 103 18.58 -10.93 -10.59
CA GLU A 103 19.62 -11.05 -9.56
C GLU A 103 19.30 -12.24 -8.64
N SER A 104 20.34 -12.83 -8.02
CA SER A 104 20.20 -14.07 -7.25
C SER A 104 19.49 -13.91 -5.90
N ASP A 105 19.58 -12.73 -5.28
CA ASP A 105 19.00 -12.43 -3.96
C ASP A 105 18.64 -10.94 -3.86
N PRO A 106 17.64 -10.47 -4.62
CA PRO A 106 17.24 -9.06 -4.64
C PRO A 106 16.59 -8.65 -3.32
N ASP A 107 16.92 -7.44 -2.85
CA ASP A 107 16.26 -6.86 -1.69
C ASP A 107 14.90 -6.22 -2.05
N GLY A 108 14.20 -5.70 -1.02
CA GLY A 108 12.90 -5.06 -1.18
C GLY A 108 12.90 -3.88 -2.18
N PRO A 109 13.82 -2.92 -2.09
CA PRO A 109 13.98 -1.86 -3.08
C PRO A 109 14.17 -2.35 -4.52
N VAL A 110 14.94 -3.41 -4.75
CA VAL A 110 15.11 -4.01 -6.09
C VAL A 110 13.78 -4.56 -6.61
N TYR A 111 13.07 -5.37 -5.80
CA TYR A 111 11.74 -5.86 -6.17
C TYR A 111 10.73 -4.75 -6.40
N PHE A 112 10.74 -3.71 -5.56
CA PHE A 112 9.86 -2.56 -5.71
C PHE A 112 10.15 -1.83 -7.03
N THR A 113 11.43 -1.67 -7.39
CA THR A 113 11.82 -1.07 -8.67
C THR A 113 11.29 -1.90 -9.83
N PHE A 114 11.50 -3.22 -9.81
CA PHE A 114 10.93 -4.13 -10.81
C PHE A 114 9.42 -3.96 -10.92
N ILE A 115 8.69 -3.98 -9.80
CA ILE A 115 7.23 -3.81 -9.77
C ILE A 115 6.82 -2.50 -10.46
N THR A 116 7.52 -1.39 -10.18
CA THR A 116 7.18 -0.11 -10.82
C THR A 116 7.42 -0.13 -12.32
N ARG A 117 8.52 -0.72 -12.78
CA ARG A 117 8.82 -0.81 -14.21
C ARG A 117 7.83 -1.74 -14.91
N ALA A 118 7.66 -2.94 -14.39
CA ALA A 118 6.88 -4.00 -15.00
C ALA A 118 5.37 -3.75 -15.01
N PHE A 119 4.81 -3.14 -13.95
CA PHE A 119 3.36 -3.01 -13.80
C PHE A 119 2.85 -1.57 -13.98
N ILE A 120 3.70 -0.56 -14.13
CA ILE A 120 3.26 0.81 -14.42
C ILE A 120 3.80 1.28 -15.77
N GLU A 121 5.09 1.07 -16.04
CA GLU A 121 5.74 1.66 -17.21
C GLU A 121 5.69 0.78 -18.45
N TYR A 122 5.78 -0.55 -18.29
CA TYR A 122 5.73 -1.45 -19.44
C TYR A 122 4.37 -1.37 -20.13
N LEU A 123 4.39 -1.30 -21.46
CA LEU A 123 3.17 -1.32 -22.27
C LEU A 123 2.38 -2.61 -22.03
N ILE A 124 3.09 -3.74 -21.96
CA ILE A 124 2.55 -5.07 -21.68
C ILE A 124 3.16 -5.53 -20.36
N PRO A 125 2.38 -5.67 -19.27
CA PRO A 125 2.91 -6.18 -18.01
C PRO A 125 3.23 -7.67 -18.12
N PRO A 126 3.99 -8.23 -17.16
CA PRO A 126 4.06 -9.67 -16.96
C PRO A 126 2.66 -10.29 -16.82
N VAL A 127 2.54 -11.58 -17.14
CA VAL A 127 1.28 -12.32 -17.01
C VAL A 127 0.82 -12.27 -15.55
N ILE A 128 -0.43 -11.86 -15.34
CA ILE A 128 -1.04 -11.83 -14.02
C ILE A 128 -1.60 -13.23 -13.72
N HIS A 129 -1.06 -13.88 -12.70
CA HIS A 129 -1.51 -15.19 -12.22
C HIS A 129 -2.44 -15.10 -10.99
N GLY A 130 -2.72 -13.87 -10.52
CA GLY A 130 -3.58 -13.57 -9.38
C GLY A 130 -4.98 -13.06 -9.76
N PRO A 131 -5.74 -12.54 -8.78
CA PRO A 131 -7.05 -11.93 -9.04
C PRO A 131 -6.94 -10.70 -9.94
N SER A 132 -8.05 -10.29 -10.55
CA SER A 132 -8.14 -9.02 -11.25
C SER A 132 -8.07 -7.83 -10.28
N ILE A 133 -7.80 -6.63 -10.80
CA ILE A 133 -7.83 -5.39 -9.99
C ILE A 133 -9.23 -5.17 -9.40
N GLU A 134 -10.27 -5.43 -10.19
CA GLU A 134 -11.67 -5.29 -9.79
C GLU A 134 -12.04 -6.27 -8.67
N GLU A 135 -11.58 -7.52 -8.76
CA GLU A 135 -11.77 -8.53 -7.71
C GLU A 135 -11.09 -8.11 -6.42
N VAL A 136 -9.84 -7.61 -6.49
CA VAL A 136 -9.12 -7.12 -5.32
C VAL A 136 -9.85 -5.93 -4.69
N ILE A 137 -10.28 -4.96 -5.49
CA ILE A 137 -11.03 -3.80 -5.00
C ILE A 137 -12.31 -4.25 -4.29
N SER A 138 -13.08 -5.15 -4.91
CA SER A 138 -14.35 -5.62 -4.34
C SER A 138 -14.15 -6.36 -3.02
N VAL A 139 -13.16 -7.25 -2.93
CA VAL A 139 -12.87 -7.98 -1.69
C VAL A 139 -12.34 -7.05 -0.60
N LEU A 140 -11.49 -6.08 -0.95
CA LEU A 140 -11.01 -5.10 0.02
C LEU A 140 -12.13 -4.17 0.51
N GLN A 141 -13.05 -3.74 -0.36
CA GLN A 141 -14.23 -2.98 0.06
C GLN A 141 -15.07 -3.78 1.07
N GLU A 142 -15.27 -5.07 0.84
CA GLU A 142 -15.98 -5.95 1.77
C GLU A 142 -15.23 -6.06 3.12
N ASP A 143 -13.92 -6.30 3.08
CA ASP A 143 -13.10 -6.41 4.29
C ASP A 143 -13.11 -5.10 5.09
N PHE A 144 -12.93 -3.96 4.44
CA PHE A 144 -12.90 -2.66 5.11
C PHE A 144 -14.29 -2.21 5.59
N SER A 145 -15.39 -2.70 5.02
CA SER A 145 -16.73 -2.46 5.57
C SER A 145 -16.92 -3.03 6.98
N LYS A 146 -16.10 -4.02 7.36
CA LYS A 146 -16.10 -4.67 8.69
C LYS A 146 -15.14 -3.98 9.67
N LEU A 147 -14.33 -3.04 9.19
CA LEU A 147 -13.37 -2.32 10.02
C LEU A 147 -14.12 -1.36 10.94
N ASN A 148 -14.08 -1.63 12.24
CA ASN A 148 -14.58 -0.71 13.26
C ASN A 148 -13.38 -0.06 13.97
N ILE A 149 -12.99 1.14 13.52
CA ILE A 149 -11.89 1.87 14.14
C ILE A 149 -12.40 2.53 15.42
N LYS A 150 -12.29 1.84 16.56
CA LYS A 150 -12.42 2.49 17.87
C LYS A 150 -11.07 3.05 18.27
N VAL A 151 -10.76 4.27 17.81
CA VAL A 151 -9.59 5.00 18.31
C VAL A 151 -9.91 5.50 19.72
N ASN A 152 -9.46 4.75 20.72
CA ASN A 152 -9.38 5.22 22.10
C ASN A 152 -7.96 4.91 22.56
N CYS A 153 -7.11 5.92 22.69
CA CYS A 153 -5.98 5.95 23.63
C CYS A 153 -5.35 7.35 23.62
N GLN A 154 -5.42 8.05 24.76
CA GLN A 154 -4.40 9.05 25.07
C GLN A 154 -3.06 8.32 25.16
N PRO A 155 -2.02 8.75 24.45
CA PRO A 155 -0.71 8.16 24.62
C PRO A 155 -0.10 8.72 25.91
N GLU A 156 -0.20 7.99 27.02
CA GLU A 156 0.84 8.07 28.05
C GLU A 156 2.07 7.36 27.47
N LEU A 157 2.88 8.10 26.72
CA LEU A 157 4.23 7.67 26.37
C LEU A 157 5.03 7.61 27.66
N THR A 158 4.99 6.47 28.37
CA THR A 158 5.88 6.24 29.50
C THR A 158 7.30 6.09 28.97
N THR A 159 8.08 7.15 29.11
CA THR A 159 9.51 7.17 28.81
C THR A 159 10.26 6.30 29.82
N LYS A 160 10.36 5.00 29.54
CA LYS A 160 11.45 4.19 30.09
C LYS A 160 12.57 4.14 29.07
N VAL A 161 13.42 5.16 29.13
CA VAL A 161 14.77 5.08 28.59
C VAL A 161 15.55 4.22 29.58
N THR A 162 15.96 3.02 29.17
CA THR A 162 16.99 2.22 29.86
C THR A 162 18.25 2.20 29.03
#